data_AF-A0A7V6DFH9-F1
#
_entry.id   AF-A0A7V6DFH9-F1
#
_cell.length_a   1.000
_cell.length_b   1.000
_cell.length_c   1.000
_cell.angle_alpha   90.00
_cell.angle_beta   90.00
_cell.angle_gamma   90.00
#
_symmetry.space_group_name_H-M   'P 1'
#
loop_
_entity.id
_entity.type
_entity.pdbx_description
1 polymer ?
#
loop_
_entity_poly.entity_id
_entity_poly.type
_entity_poly.pdbx_seq_one_letter_code
_entity_poly.pdbx_strand_id
1 'polypeptide(L)'
;MAHARAATPSGAVLTGRHPRVPEALADVPAACLVCHGRDAKDAPPFARLIHLVHLTGGEENHFMTMFQGECTHCHKLDAASGRWHLESGAER
;
A
#
# COMPACT_ATOMS: atom_id res chain seq x y z
N MET A 1 8.97 -8.66 2.83
CA MET A 1 9.27 -8.68 4.28
C MET A 1 10.01 -7.41 4.74
N ALA A 2 11.00 -6.89 4.01
CA ALA A 2 11.76 -5.69 4.40
C ALA A 2 10.89 -4.43 4.58
N HIS A 3 10.08 -4.05 3.58
CA HIS A 3 9.19 -2.88 3.69
C HIS A 3 8.12 -3.04 4.77
N ALA A 4 7.59 -4.25 4.99
CA ALA A 4 6.63 -4.51 6.07
C ALA A 4 7.24 -4.22 7.46
N ARG A 5 8.50 -4.61 7.68
CA ARG A 5 9.24 -4.25 8.90
C ARG A 5 9.49 -2.75 8.99
N ALA A 6 9.92 -2.11 7.90
CA ALA A 6 10.17 -0.66 7.87
C ALA A 6 8.90 0.21 8.00
N ALA A 7 7.73 -0.34 7.65
CA ALA A 7 6.43 0.29 7.83
C ALA A 7 5.93 0.23 9.28
N THR A 8 6.57 -0.57 10.13
CA THR A 8 6.18 -0.72 11.53
C THR A 8 6.56 0.54 12.32
N PRO A 9 5.63 1.12 13.11
CA PRO A 9 5.94 2.23 14.00
C PRO A 9 7.07 1.90 14.96
N SER A 10 7.90 2.90 15.29
CA SER A 10 8.98 2.72 16.26
C SER A 10 8.40 2.29 17.61
N GLY A 11 8.90 1.16 18.15
CA GLY A 11 8.44 0.57 19.40
C GLY A 11 7.36 -0.51 19.25
N ALA A 12 6.76 -0.69 18.07
CA ALA A 12 5.88 -1.83 17.83
C ALA A 12 6.70 -3.09 17.49
N VAL A 13 6.45 -4.17 18.22
CA VAL A 13 7.10 -5.46 17.99
C VAL A 13 6.22 -6.30 17.06
N LEU A 14 6.69 -6.55 15.83
CA LEU A 14 6.05 -7.52 14.95
C LEU A 14 6.38 -8.94 15.43
N THR A 15 5.40 -9.61 16.02
CA THR A 15 5.51 -11.02 16.40
C THR A 15 4.65 -11.90 15.47
N GLY A 16 5.19 -13.06 15.08
CA GLY A 16 4.45 -14.02 14.26
C GLY A 16 4.40 -13.68 12.77
N ARG A 17 3.46 -14.31 12.05
CA ARG A 17 3.24 -14.13 10.60
C ARG A 17 1.92 -13.39 10.39
N HIS A 18 1.85 -12.58 9.34
CA HIS A 18 0.58 -11.99 8.90
C HIS A 18 -0.44 -13.13 8.64
N PRO A 19 -1.70 -13.02 9.11
CA PRO A 19 -2.72 -14.02 8.88
C PRO A 19 -2.88 -14.33 7.39
N ARG A 20 -3.17 -15.59 7.04
CA ARG A 20 -3.57 -15.93 5.68
C ARG A 20 -4.96 -15.31 5.43
N VAL A 21 -5.00 -14.27 4.61
CA VAL A 21 -6.25 -13.73 4.06
C VAL A 21 -6.64 -14.57 2.84
N PRO A 22 -7.83 -15.20 2.81
CA PRO A 22 -8.26 -16.00 1.66
C PRO A 22 -8.36 -15.15 0.38
N GLU A 23 -7.33 -15.26 -0.45
CA GLU A 23 -7.16 -15.12 -1.91
C GLU A 23 -7.95 -14.13 -2.79
N ALA A 24 -8.82 -13.26 -2.29
CA ALA A 24 -9.32 -12.17 -3.14
C ALA A 24 -9.36 -10.86 -2.36
N LEU A 25 -8.20 -10.20 -2.28
CA LEU A 25 -8.19 -8.75 -2.25
C LEU A 25 -8.64 -8.25 -3.65
N ALA A 26 -9.89 -8.54 -4.04
CA ALA A 26 -10.50 -8.00 -5.26
C ALA A 26 -10.66 -6.47 -5.14
N ASP A 27 -10.65 -5.96 -3.91
CA ASP A 27 -10.80 -4.54 -3.56
C ASP A 27 -9.56 -4.07 -2.77
N VAL A 28 -8.43 -3.98 -3.46
CA VAL A 28 -7.24 -3.26 -2.95
C VAL A 28 -7.43 -1.77 -3.26
N PRO A 29 -7.26 -0.86 -2.26
CA PRO A 29 -6.71 -1.10 -0.92
C PRO A 29 -7.75 -1.37 0.17
N ALA A 30 -9.05 -1.28 -0.11
CA ALA A 30 -10.10 -1.26 0.92
C ALA A 30 -10.07 -2.48 1.84
N ALA A 31 -9.87 -3.67 1.28
CA ALA A 31 -9.79 -4.92 2.05
C ALA A 31 -8.60 -4.94 3.03
N CYS A 32 -7.48 -4.30 2.68
CA CYS A 32 -6.31 -4.20 3.57
C CYS A 32 -6.57 -3.27 4.77
N LEU A 33 -7.40 -2.24 4.57
CA LEU A 33 -7.69 -1.23 5.58
C LEU A 33 -8.58 -1.74 6.72
N VAL A 34 -9.20 -2.92 6.57
CA VAL A 34 -9.96 -3.58 7.65
C VAL A 34 -9.08 -3.78 8.89
N CYS A 35 -7.83 -4.23 8.68
CA CYS A 35 -6.86 -4.40 9.77
C CYS A 35 -5.83 -3.28 9.84
N HIS A 36 -5.52 -2.63 8.71
CA HIS A 36 -4.45 -1.61 8.62
C HIS A 36 -4.96 -0.17 8.48
N GLY A 37 -6.20 0.09 8.88
CA GLY A 37 -6.82 1.42 8.89
C GLY A 37 -6.14 2.41 9.85
N ARG A 38 -6.58 3.65 9.83
CA ARG A 38 -6.00 4.74 10.65
C ARG A 38 -6.02 4.45 12.15
N ASP A 39 -7.06 3.77 12.61
CA ASP A 39 -7.29 3.47 14.03
C ASP A 39 -6.84 2.06 14.42
N ALA A 40 -6.11 1.37 13.55
CA ALA A 40 -5.58 0.04 13.81
C ALA A 40 -4.59 0.05 14.98
N LYS A 41 -4.79 -0.86 15.94
CA LYS A 41 -3.89 -1.06 17.09
C LYS A 41 -2.93 -2.22 16.91
N ASP A 42 -3.37 -3.22 16.16
CA ASP A 42 -2.68 -4.51 16.04
C ASP A 42 -1.92 -4.65 14.71
N ALA A 43 -1.99 -3.63 13.84
CA ALA A 43 -1.31 -3.64 12.56
C ALA A 43 -0.73 -2.25 12.23
N PRO A 44 0.43 -2.19 11.56
CA PRO A 44 1.02 -0.92 11.15
C PRO A 44 0.16 -0.21 10.10
N PRO A 45 0.22 1.13 10.01
CA PRO A 45 -0.57 1.87 9.02
C PRO A 45 -0.27 1.44 7.58
N PHE A 46 -1.31 1.10 6.81
CA PHE A 46 -1.16 0.63 5.43
C PHE A 46 -0.48 1.68 4.53
N ALA A 47 -0.84 2.95 4.71
CA ALA A 47 -0.31 4.05 3.90
C ALA A 47 1.22 4.13 3.92
N ARG A 48 1.85 3.86 5.08
CA ARG A 48 3.31 3.87 5.20
C ARG A 48 3.94 2.75 4.39
N LEU A 49 3.33 1.56 4.38
CA LEU A 49 3.79 0.45 3.55
C LEU A 49 3.70 0.79 2.07
N ILE A 50 2.57 1.36 1.62
CA ILE A 50 2.38 1.76 0.22
C ILE A 50 3.43 2.78 -0.21
N HIS A 51 3.69 3.81 0.60
CA HIS A 51 4.75 4.78 0.28
C HIS A 51 6.13 4.12 0.23
N LEU A 52 6.45 3.19 1.12
CA LEU A 52 7.73 2.49 1.06
C LEU A 52 7.87 1.62 -0.19
N VAL A 53 6.78 1.00 -0.66
CA VAL A 53 6.79 0.20 -1.89
C VAL A 53 6.97 1.08 -3.12
N HIS A 54 6.33 2.24 -3.18
CA HIS A 54 6.30 3.07 -4.39
C HIS A 54 7.38 4.14 -4.43
N LEU A 55 7.85 4.64 -3.29
CA LEU A 55 8.69 5.86 -3.22
C LEU A 55 10.14 5.59 -2.78
N THR A 56 10.59 4.33 -2.73
CA THR A 56 11.97 3.97 -2.37
C THR A 56 12.74 3.42 -3.58
N GLY A 57 14.08 3.49 -3.57
CA GLY A 57 14.92 3.04 -4.69
C GLY A 57 15.56 4.17 -5.52
N GLY A 58 15.24 5.43 -5.24
CA GLY A 58 15.92 6.59 -5.84
C GLY A 58 15.83 6.60 -7.36
N GLU A 59 16.98 6.77 -8.03
CA GLU A 59 17.08 6.82 -9.51
C GLU A 59 16.70 5.50 -10.20
N GLU A 60 16.75 4.37 -9.49
CA GLU A 60 16.34 3.07 -10.03
C GLU A 60 14.81 2.87 -9.98
N ASN A 61 14.10 3.72 -9.23
CA ASN A 61 12.66 3.66 -9.10
C ASN A 61 11.97 4.31 -10.31
N HIS A 62 11.45 3.47 -11.20
CA HIS A 62 10.78 3.88 -12.43
C HIS A 62 9.50 4.69 -12.19
N PHE A 63 8.76 4.40 -11.12
CA PHE A 63 7.61 5.22 -10.73
C PHE A 63 8.03 6.65 -10.41
N MET A 64 9.11 6.82 -9.67
CA MET A 64 9.62 8.15 -9.31
C MET A 64 10.27 8.87 -10.50
N THR A 65 11.02 8.17 -11.35
CA THR A 65 11.78 8.80 -12.44
C THR A 65 10.95 9.07 -13.70
N MET A 66 9.99 8.20 -14.04
CA MET A 66 9.15 8.39 -15.23
C MET A 66 7.80 9.05 -14.92
N PHE A 67 7.20 8.70 -13.78
CA PHE A 67 5.86 9.16 -13.41
C PHE A 67 5.89 10.22 -12.29
N GLN A 68 7.07 10.68 -11.88
CA GLN A 68 7.27 11.76 -10.91
C GLN A 68 6.58 11.55 -9.55
N GLY A 69 6.27 10.29 -9.21
CA GLY A 69 5.52 9.98 -8.00
C GLY A 69 4.02 10.27 -8.08
N GLU A 70 3.49 10.55 -9.28
CA GLU A 70 2.08 10.86 -9.48
C GLU A 70 1.24 9.58 -9.52
N CYS A 71 0.59 9.31 -8.38
CA CYS A 71 -0.25 8.13 -8.16
C CYS A 71 -1.34 7.97 -9.23
N THR A 72 -1.86 9.09 -9.76
CA THR A 72 -2.99 9.08 -10.67
C THR A 72 -2.68 8.56 -12.09
N HIS A 73 -1.40 8.35 -12.41
CA HIS A 73 -1.01 7.70 -13.66
C HIS A 73 -1.42 6.22 -13.73
N CYS A 74 -1.51 5.54 -12.57
CA CYS A 74 -1.90 4.13 -12.49
C CYS A 74 -3.15 3.90 -11.66
N HIS A 75 -3.41 4.76 -10.67
CA HIS A 75 -4.55 4.65 -9.77
C HIS A 75 -5.58 5.73 -10.08
N LYS A 76 -6.86 5.44 -9.88
CA LYS A 76 -7.91 6.46 -9.96
C LYS A 76 -8.42 6.80 -8.58
N LEU A 77 -8.51 8.08 -8.27
CA LEU A 77 -9.20 8.57 -7.09
C LEU A 77 -10.66 8.84 -7.47
N ASP A 78 -11.59 8.13 -6.87
CA ASP A 78 -12.99 8.55 -6.84
C ASP A 78 -13.09 9.77 -5.92
N ALA A 79 -13.29 10.94 -6.52
CA ALA A 79 -13.37 12.21 -5.79
C ALA A 79 -14.63 12.32 -4.89
N ALA A 80 -15.69 11.56 -5.19
CA ALA A 80 -16.92 11.59 -4.40
C ALA A 80 -16.78 10.76 -3.11
N SER A 81 -16.11 9.60 -3.19
CA SER A 81 -15.94 8.70 -2.05
C SER A 81 -14.56 8.80 -1.37
N GLY A 82 -13.58 9.42 -2.04
CA GLY A 82 -12.18 9.47 -1.60
C GLY A 82 -11.45 8.13 -1.74
N ARG A 83 -12.02 7.15 -2.45
CA ARG A 83 -11.45 5.81 -2.61
C ARG A 83 -10.48 5.75 -3.79
N TRP A 84 -9.36 5.07 -3.58
CA TRP A 84 -8.44 4.72 -4.66
C TRP A 84 -8.85 3.41 -5.32
N HIS A 85 -8.73 3.35 -6.64
CA HIS A 85 -8.96 2.18 -7.47
C HIS A 85 -7.69 1.84 -8.25
N LEU A 86 -7.32 0.56 -8.29
CA LEU A 86 -6.38 0.04 -9.28
C LEU A 86 -7.16 -0.25 -10.56
N GLU A 87 -6.79 0.39 -11.67
CA GLU A 87 -7.25 -0.06 -12.97
C GLU A 87 -6.43 -1.28 -13.38
N SER A 88 -7.07 -2.45 -13.48
CA SER A 88 -6.44 -3.61 -14.12
C SER A 88 -6.56 -3.45 -15.64
N GLY A 89 -5.64 -2.71 -16.25
CA GLY A 89 -5.39 -2.81 -17.68
C GLY A 89 -4.59 -4.08 -17.99
N ALA A 90 -4.83 -4.74 -19.12
CA ALA A 90 -3.91 -5.77 -19.59
C ALA A 90 -2.52 -5.13 -19.78
N GLU A 91 -1.50 -5.72 -19.15
CA GLU A 91 -0.10 -5.42 -19.46
C GLU A 91 0.08 -5.74 -20.96
N ARG A 92 0.40 -4.72 -21.76
CA ARG A 92 0.67 -4.89 -23.20
C ARG A 92 2.17 -5.02 -23.43
#